data_AF-A0AAD7X0Z7-F1
#
_entry.id   AF-A0AAD7X0Z7-F1
#
_cell.length_a   1.000
_cell.length_b   1.000
_cell.length_c   1.000
_cell.angle_alpha   90.00
_cell.angle_beta   90.00
_cell.angle_gamma   90.00
#
_symmetry.space_group_name_H-M   'P 1'
#
loop_
_entity.id
_entity.type
_entity.pdbx_description
1 polymer ?
#
loop_
_entity_poly.entity_id
_entity_poly.type
_entity_poly.pdbx_seq_one_letter_code
_entity_poly.pdbx_strand_id
1 'polypeptide(L)'
;MHIPAAESLPPGDNNWAKWKCLNRLRSGVGRSREALSRWGYLSGPTTYDCGTEPQTMEHLLRCPLLGGPCTAKDLALYNTKAQQCTNHWLDII
;
A
#
# COMPACT_ATOMS: atom_id res chain seq x y z
N MET A 1 41.87 1.91 12.20
CA MET A 1 40.98 1.21 13.15
C MET A 1 39.64 1.03 12.43
N HIS A 2 39.28 -0.19 12.05
CA HIS A 2 38.04 -0.48 11.31
C HIS A 2 37.00 -0.96 12.33
N ILE A 3 35.97 -0.15 12.58
CA ILE A 3 34.87 -0.51 13.47
C ILE A 3 33.88 -1.31 12.60
N PRO A 4 33.71 -2.62 12.82
CA PRO A 4 32.73 -3.38 12.06
C PRO A 4 31.32 -2.83 12.33
N ALA A 5 30.49 -2.80 11.29
CA ALA A 5 29.09 -2.44 11.45
C ALA A 5 28.44 -3.38 12.47
N ALA A 6 27.75 -2.82 13.46
CA ALA A 6 27.08 -3.58 14.51
C ALA A 6 25.92 -4.44 13.97
N GLU A 7 25.43 -4.14 12.77
CA GLU A 7 24.29 -4.80 12.16
C GLU A 7 24.53 -5.04 10.66
N SER A 8 24.23 -6.26 10.22
CA SER A 8 24.22 -6.64 8.81
C SER A 8 22.80 -6.53 8.28
N LEU A 9 22.44 -5.34 7.79
CA LEU A 9 21.16 -5.14 7.14
C LEU A 9 21.12 -5.84 5.78
N PRO A 10 19.98 -6.43 5.38
CA PRO A 10 19.83 -6.97 4.04
C PRO A 10 20.06 -5.89 2.98
N PRO A 11 20.61 -6.24 1.81
CA PRO A 11 20.75 -5.29 0.71
C PRO A 11 19.38 -4.71 0.35
N GLY A 12 19.31 -3.39 0.23
CA GLY A 12 18.08 -2.70 -0.16
C GLY A 12 17.67 -3.06 -1.58
N ASP A 13 16.36 -3.15 -1.83
CA ASP A 13 15.79 -3.22 -3.17
C ASP A 13 15.72 -1.80 -3.77
N ASN A 14 16.03 -1.64 -5.07
CA ASN A 14 15.97 -0.34 -5.74
C ASN A 14 14.55 0.06 -6.15
N ASN A 15 13.54 -0.79 -5.91
CA ASN A 15 12.16 -0.52 -6.28
C ASN A 15 11.47 0.45 -5.30
N TRP A 16 11.78 1.73 -5.45
CA TRP A 16 11.22 2.83 -4.66
C TRP A 16 9.69 2.91 -4.71
N ALA A 17 9.08 2.66 -5.87
CA ALA A 17 7.63 2.71 -6.04
C ALA A 17 6.94 1.67 -5.14
N LYS A 18 7.46 0.43 -5.16
CA LYS A 18 6.99 -0.68 -4.35
C LYS A 18 7.17 -0.43 -2.86
N TRP A 19 8.33 0.08 -2.46
CA TRP A 19 8.58 0.47 -1.08
C TRP A 19 7.58 1.53 -0.60
N LYS A 20 7.34 2.57 -1.41
CA LYS A 20 6.44 3.67 -1.07
C LYS A 20 4.99 3.19 -0.96
N CYS A 21 4.51 2.39 -1.92
CA CYS A 21 3.19 1.78 -1.90
C CYS A 21 2.99 0.93 -0.65
N LEU A 22 3.94 0.03 -0.34
CA LEU A 22 3.89 -0.81 0.86
C LEU A 22 3.82 0.02 2.15
N ASN A 23 4.60 1.10 2.24
CA ASN A 23 4.58 1.95 3.43
C ASN A 23 3.25 2.69 3.60
N ARG A 24 2.62 3.13 2.51
CA ARG A 24 1.27 3.74 2.56
C ARG A 24 0.22 2.74 3.04
N LEU A 25 0.28 1.50 2.56
CA LEU A 25 -0.60 0.42 3.01
C LEU A 25 -0.39 0.12 4.50
N ARG A 26 0.87 0.09 4.97
CA ARG A 26 1.20 -0.17 6.38
C ARG A 26 0.76 0.95 7.32
N SER A 27 0.93 2.21 6.91
CA SER A 27 0.57 3.37 7.73
C SER A 27 -0.93 3.65 7.72
N GLY A 28 -1.67 3.11 6.75
CA GLY A 28 -3.07 3.46 6.52
C GLY A 28 -3.24 4.91 6.02
N VAL A 29 -2.17 5.52 5.49
CA VAL A 29 -2.17 6.90 4.97
C VAL A 29 -1.62 6.89 3.55
N GLY A 30 -2.43 7.33 2.59
CA GLY A 30 -2.08 7.30 1.16
C GLY A 30 -3.10 8.01 0.28
N ARG A 31 -3.02 7.78 -1.04
CA ARG A 31 -3.91 8.41 -2.04
C ARG A 31 -5.16 7.57 -2.32
N SER A 32 -5.90 7.21 -1.27
CA SER A 32 -7.24 6.65 -1.46
C SER A 32 -8.14 7.69 -2.18
N ARG A 33 -9.16 7.25 -2.91
CA ARG A 33 -10.09 8.20 -3.57
C ARG A 33 -10.73 9.15 -2.56
N GLU A 34 -11.06 8.65 -1.36
CA GLU A 34 -11.53 9.47 -0.25
C GLU A 34 -10.55 10.59 0.10
N ALA A 35 -9.26 10.26 0.28
CA ALA A 35 -8.23 11.23 0.62
C ALA A 35 -8.03 12.25 -0.51
N LEU A 36 -8.01 11.79 -1.77
CA LEU A 36 -7.88 12.68 -2.92
C LEU A 36 -9.05 13.66 -3.04
N SER A 37 -10.28 13.20 -2.79
CA SER A 37 -11.47 14.07 -2.77
C SER A 37 -11.39 15.08 -1.63
N ARG A 38 -11.05 14.63 -0.41
CA ARG A 38 -10.91 15.50 0.76
C ARG A 38 -9.95 16.67 0.54
N TRP A 39 -8.87 16.43 -0.20
CA TRP A 39 -7.83 17.43 -0.50
C TRP A 39 -8.04 18.17 -1.83
N GLY A 40 -9.17 17.97 -2.50
CA GLY A 40 -9.49 18.66 -3.76
C GLY A 40 -8.72 18.18 -4.99
N TYR A 41 -8.01 17.05 -4.90
CA TYR A 41 -7.32 16.41 -6.03
C TYR A 41 -8.25 15.52 -6.87
N LEU A 42 -9.46 15.24 -6.38
CA LEU A 42 -10.48 14.48 -7.10
C LEU A 42 -11.81 15.23 -7.03
N SER A 43 -12.32 15.64 -8.19
CA SER A 43 -13.62 16.31 -8.36
C SER A 43 -14.76 15.35 -8.75
N GLY A 44 -14.43 14.08 -8.99
CA GLY A 44 -15.38 13.02 -9.38
C GLY A 44 -15.74 12.07 -8.23
N PRO A 45 -16.42 10.95 -8.54
CA PRO A 45 -16.87 9.99 -7.52
C PRO A 45 -15.70 9.37 -6.76
N THR A 46 -15.96 9.04 -5.50
CA THR A 46 -14.97 8.38 -4.62
C THR A 46 -15.00 6.86 -4.74
N THR A 47 -15.87 6.33 -5.61
CA THR A 47 -15.96 4.92 -5.98
C THR A 47 -14.69 4.45 -6.70
N TYR A 48 -14.30 3.20 -6.45
CA TYR A 48 -13.31 2.49 -7.26
C TYR A 48 -13.98 1.42 -8.13
N ASP A 49 -13.27 0.86 -9.12
CA ASP A 49 -13.80 -0.08 -10.12
C ASP A 49 -14.50 -1.31 -9.53
N CYS A 50 -14.19 -1.66 -8.27
CA CYS A 50 -14.88 -2.70 -7.51
C CYS A 50 -16.30 -2.32 -7.03
N GLY A 51 -16.77 -1.09 -7.30
CA GLY A 51 -18.07 -0.56 -6.90
C GLY A 51 -18.16 -0.05 -5.46
N THR A 52 -17.11 -0.15 -4.65
CA THR A 52 -17.13 0.38 -3.26
C THR A 52 -16.91 1.88 -3.26
N GLU A 53 -17.78 2.61 -2.55
CA GLU A 53 -17.67 4.04 -2.30
C GLU A 53 -17.85 4.37 -0.79
N PRO A 54 -16.96 5.18 -0.19
CA PRO A 54 -15.69 5.65 -0.74
C PRO A 54 -14.62 4.55 -0.76
N GLN A 55 -13.71 4.59 -1.72
CA GLN A 55 -12.46 3.83 -1.64
C GLN A 55 -11.58 4.45 -0.54
N THR A 56 -11.58 3.85 0.64
CA THR A 56 -10.75 4.23 1.80
C THR A 56 -9.45 3.43 1.84
N MET A 57 -8.49 3.84 2.69
CA MET A 57 -7.26 3.05 2.90
C MET A 57 -7.53 1.65 3.48
N GLU A 58 -8.57 1.50 4.32
CA GLU A 58 -9.00 0.18 4.80
C GLU A 58 -9.59 -0.66 3.66
N HIS A 59 -10.36 -0.06 2.78
CA HIS A 59 -10.90 -0.74 1.61
C HIS A 59 -9.78 -1.30 0.72
N LEU A 60 -8.65 -0.58 0.54
CA LEU A 60 -7.50 -1.08 -0.21
C LEU A 60 -6.94 -2.41 0.31
N LEU A 61 -7.23 -2.79 1.56
CA LEU A 61 -6.81 -4.06 2.14
C LEU A 61 -7.84 -5.18 1.95
N ARG A 62 -9.09 -4.83 1.66
CA ARG A 62 -10.22 -5.75 1.56
C ARG A 62 -10.94 -5.68 0.22
N CYS A 63 -10.36 -4.97 -0.75
CA CYS A 63 -10.93 -4.78 -2.07
C CYS A 63 -11.21 -6.16 -2.70
N PRO A 64 -12.43 -6.41 -3.20
CA PRO A 64 -12.78 -7.68 -3.84
C PRO A 64 -11.87 -8.07 -5.01
N LEU A 65 -11.22 -7.09 -5.64
CA LEU A 65 -10.33 -7.31 -6.79
C LEU A 65 -8.94 -7.85 -6.41
N LEU A 66 -8.58 -7.94 -5.13
CA LEU A 66 -7.27 -8.41 -4.66
C LEU A 66 -7.10 -9.93 -4.65
N GLY A 67 -8.16 -10.70 -4.94
CA GLY A 67 -8.16 -12.16 -4.79
C GLY A 67 -8.21 -12.66 -3.34
N GLY A 68 -8.21 -11.75 -2.35
CA GLY A 68 -8.40 -12.04 -0.94
C GLY A 68 -8.00 -10.84 -0.05
N PRO A 69 -8.45 -10.80 1.21
CA PRO A 69 -8.08 -9.73 2.13
C PRO A 69 -6.60 -9.82 2.52
N CYS A 70 -5.96 -8.65 2.57
CA CYS A 70 -4.59 -8.45 3.04
C CYS A 70 -4.64 -7.81 4.43
N THR A 71 -4.09 -8.46 5.45
CA THR A 71 -4.12 -7.94 6.82
C THR A 71 -2.88 -7.10 7.15
N ALA A 72 -2.91 -6.35 8.25
CA ALA A 72 -1.73 -5.67 8.78
C ALA A 72 -0.57 -6.65 9.08
N LYS A 73 -0.89 -7.88 9.52
CA LYS A 73 0.11 -8.94 9.74
C LYS A 73 0.76 -9.40 8.44
N ASP A 74 -0.05 -9.56 7.38
CA ASP A 74 0.47 -9.89 6.05
C ASP A 74 1.43 -8.80 5.55
N LEU A 75 1.04 -7.53 5.70
CA LEU A 75 1.87 -6.37 5.33
C LEU A 75 3.17 -6.30 6.14
N ALA A 76 3.13 -6.59 7.44
CA ALA A 76 4.31 -6.59 8.30
C ALA A 76 5.32 -7.66 7.88
N LEU A 77 4.84 -8.87 7.60
CA LEU A 77 5.67 -10.00 7.16
C LEU A 77 6.06 -9.92 5.67
N TYR A 78 5.40 -9.05 4.91
CA TYR A 78 5.55 -8.94 3.46
C TYR A 78 5.39 -10.28 2.72
N ASN A 79 4.42 -11.09 3.16
CA ASN A 79 4.13 -12.38 2.57
C ASN A 79 3.43 -12.26 1.19
N THR A 80 3.10 -13.38 0.57
CA THR A 80 2.50 -13.42 -0.78
C THR A 80 1.25 -12.55 -0.93
N LYS A 81 0.38 -12.49 0.10
CA LYS A 81 -0.81 -11.64 0.06
C LYS A 81 -0.45 -10.15 0.06
N ALA A 82 0.53 -9.75 0.87
CA ALA A 82 1.02 -8.39 0.87
C ALA A 82 1.73 -8.01 -0.42
N GLN A 83 2.46 -8.94 -1.05
CA GLN A 83 3.06 -8.73 -2.37
C GLN A 83 1.99 -8.52 -3.44
N GLN A 84 0.95 -9.36 -3.48
CA GLN A 84 -0.19 -9.21 -4.39
C GLN A 84 -0.91 -7.87 -4.18
N CYS A 85 -1.20 -7.53 -2.93
CA CYS A 85 -1.82 -6.25 -2.56
C CYS A 85 -0.96 -5.05 -3.00
N THR A 86 0.34 -5.08 -2.69
CA THR A 86 1.27 -4.00 -3.07
C THR A 86 1.36 -3.83 -4.58
N ASN A 87 1.42 -4.95 -5.33
CA ASN A 87 1.52 -4.92 -6.77
C ASN A 87 0.22 -4.41 -7.43
N HIS A 88 -0.95 -4.74 -6.88
CA HIS A 88 -2.24 -4.25 -7.40
C HIS A 88 -2.37 -2.72 -7.28
N TRP A 89 -1.81 -2.13 -6.22
CA TRP A 89 -1.93 -0.69 -5.94
C TRP A 89 -0.73 0.16 -6.36
N LEU A 90 0.31 -0.44 -6.94
CA LEU A 90 1.63 0.18 -7.16
C LEU A 90 1.57 1.55 -7.85
N ASP A 91 0.73 1.66 -8.88
CA ASP A 91 0.58 2.87 -9.71
C ASP A 91 -0.64 3.72 -9.34
N ILE A 92 -1.32 3.36 -8.24
CA ILE A 92 -2.59 3.96 -7.84
C ILE A 92 -2.43 4.82 -6.59
N ILE A 93 -1.69 4.35 -5.57
CA ILE A 93 -1.72 4.94 -4.21
C ILE A 93 -0.43 5.58 -3.71
#